data_AF-A0A7J8YYC2-F1
#
_entry.id   AF-A0A7J8YYC2-F1
#
_cell.length_a   1.000
_cell.length_b   1.000
_cell.length_c   1.000
_cell.angle_alpha   90.00
_cell.angle_beta   90.00
_cell.angle_gamma   90.00
#
_symmetry.space_group_name_H-M   'P 1'
#
loop_
_entity.id
_entity.type
_entity.pdbx_description
1 polymer ?
#
loop_
_entity_poly.entity_id
_entity_poly.type
_entity_poly.pdbx_seq_one_letter_code
_entity_poly.pdbx_strand_id
1 'polypeptide(L)'
;VQDLLLDYGLEIIAETLIEGLSRVKRCTDEGRALMSLDLQVLINGLQHFVSLNVKPKLQIVETFIKAYYLPETEYVHWARAHPEFSKNQIVGLINLVASMKGWKRKARLEALEKIE
;
A
#
# COMPACT_ATOMS: atom_id res chain seq x y z
N VAL A 1 23.50 -17.33 -5.19
CA VAL A 1 23.76 -16.03 -4.51
C VAL A 1 23.08 -14.89 -5.25
N GLN A 2 23.31 -14.71 -6.56
CA GLN A 2 22.69 -13.64 -7.35
C GLN A 2 21.16 -13.63 -7.27
N ASP A 3 20.48 -14.73 -7.58
CA ASP A 3 19.01 -14.77 -7.55
C ASP A 3 18.45 -14.48 -6.15
N LEU A 4 19.14 -14.94 -5.10
CA LEU A 4 18.75 -14.66 -3.72
C LEU A 4 18.86 -13.16 -3.38
N LEU A 5 19.92 -12.49 -3.86
CA LEU A 5 20.08 -11.04 -3.69
C LEU A 5 19.02 -10.26 -4.48
N LEU A 6 18.66 -10.73 -5.68
CA LEU A 6 17.58 -10.13 -6.45
C LEU A 6 16.24 -10.29 -5.75
N ASP A 7 15.97 -11.45 -5.15
CA ASP A 7 14.74 -11.70 -4.39
C ASP A 7 14.61 -10.75 -3.20
N TYR A 8 15.64 -10.63 -2.37
CA TYR A 8 15.66 -9.66 -1.27
C TYR A 8 15.56 -8.21 -1.78
N GLY A 9 16.19 -7.90 -2.91
CA GLY A 9 16.08 -6.58 -3.53
C GLY A 9 14.63 -6.22 -3.89
N LEU A 10 13.86 -7.18 -4.44
CA LEU A 10 12.45 -6.98 -4.75
C LEU A 10 11.59 -6.77 -3.49
N GLU A 11 11.86 -7.52 -2.43
CA GLU A 11 11.18 -7.36 -1.13
C GLU A 11 11.45 -5.98 -0.53
N ILE A 12 12.71 -5.55 -0.51
CA ILE A 12 13.10 -4.21 -0.03
C ILE A 12 12.41 -3.11 -0.84
N ILE A 13 12.31 -3.26 -2.17
CA ILE A 13 11.58 -2.30 -3.02
C ILE A 13 10.10 -2.24 -2.60
N ALA A 14 9.45 -3.39 -2.41
CA ALA A 14 8.04 -3.45 -2.00
C ALA A 14 7.82 -2.73 -0.66
N GLU A 15 8.64 -3.07 0.34
CA GLU A 15 8.58 -2.48 1.68
C GLU A 15 8.81 -0.97 1.65
N THR A 16 9.82 -0.52 0.89
CA THR A 16 10.15 0.91 0.73
C THR A 16 9.00 1.68 0.09
N LEU A 17 8.37 1.11 -0.93
CA LEU A 17 7.22 1.73 -1.59
C LEU A 17 6.02 1.85 -0.64
N ILE A 18 5.69 0.79 0.11
CA ILE A 18 4.59 0.83 1.08
C ILE A 18 4.87 1.86 2.18
N GLU A 19 6.11 1.91 2.68
CA GLU A 19 6.50 2.87 3.70
C GLU A 19 6.37 4.31 3.19
N GLY A 20 6.82 4.59 1.96
CA GLY A 20 6.66 5.88 1.31
C GLY A 20 5.18 6.25 1.10
N LEU A 21 4.39 5.32 0.57
CA LEU A 21 2.96 5.51 0.30
C LEU A 21 2.18 5.78 1.59
N SER A 22 2.48 5.07 2.68
CA SER A 22 1.78 5.26 3.96
C SER A 22 1.98 6.64 4.60
N ARG A 23 3.01 7.38 4.16
CA ARG A 23 3.36 8.73 4.65
C ARG A 23 2.88 9.86 3.73
N VAL A 24 2.18 9.52 2.65
CA VAL A 24 1.62 10.51 1.71
C VAL A 24 0.63 11.41 2.43
N LYS A 25 0.74 12.73 2.21
CA LYS A 25 -0.10 13.74 2.87
C LYS A 25 -1.32 14.16 2.06
N ARG A 26 -1.31 13.92 0.75
CA ARG A 26 -2.39 14.22 -0.20
C ARG A 26 -2.40 13.18 -1.31
N CYS A 27 -3.56 12.63 -1.62
CA CYS A 27 -3.66 11.51 -2.55
C CYS A 27 -4.96 11.62 -3.39
N THR A 28 -4.92 12.42 -4.47
CA THR A 28 -6.08 12.59 -5.37
C THR A 28 -6.34 11.33 -6.19
N ASP A 29 -7.52 11.26 -6.80
CA ASP A 29 -7.92 10.11 -7.62
C ASP A 29 -6.98 9.91 -8.81
N GLU A 30 -6.58 11.01 -9.45
CA GLU A 30 -5.59 11.03 -10.53
C GLU A 30 -4.21 10.61 -10.01
N GLY A 31 -3.82 11.08 -8.83
CA GLY A 31 -2.56 10.69 -8.20
C GLY A 31 -2.48 9.19 -7.93
N ARG A 32 -3.58 8.56 -7.50
CA ARG A 32 -3.65 7.11 -7.28
C ARG A 32 -3.61 6.30 -8.57
N ALA A 33 -4.24 6.80 -9.63
CA ALA A 33 -4.12 6.21 -10.96
C ALA A 33 -2.67 6.24 -11.44
N LEU A 34 -1.97 7.36 -11.23
CA LEU A 34 -0.54 7.48 -11.54
C LEU A 34 0.33 6.56 -10.69
N MET A 35 0.08 6.43 -9.37
CA MET A 35 0.80 5.46 -8.52
C MET A 35 0.68 4.03 -9.06
N SER A 36 -0.51 3.65 -9.53
CA SER A 36 -0.75 2.32 -10.11
C SER A 36 -0.01 2.15 -11.44
N LEU A 37 0.02 3.19 -12.27
CA LEU A 37 0.77 3.20 -13.53
C LEU A 37 2.29 3.10 -13.29
N ASP A 38 2.82 3.91 -12.36
CA ASP A 38 4.24 3.90 -11.99
C ASP A 38 4.66 2.52 -11.49
N LEU A 39 3.83 1.87 -10.67
CA LEU A 39 4.08 0.50 -10.22
C LEU A 39 4.10 -0.50 -11.39
N GLN A 40 3.20 -0.38 -12.37
CA GLN A 40 3.21 -1.23 -13.56
C GLN A 40 4.47 -1.01 -14.41
N VAL A 41 4.88 0.24 -14.61
CA VAL A 41 6.12 0.58 -15.34
C VAL A 41 7.33 0.00 -14.61
N LEU A 42 7.37 0.11 -13.27
CA LEU A 42 8.43 -0.47 -12.46
C LEU A 42 8.48 -2.01 -12.58
N ILE A 43 7.33 -2.69 -12.45
CA ILE A 43 7.23 -4.15 -12.61
C ILE A 43 7.77 -4.56 -13.98
N ASN A 44 7.30 -3.89 -15.04
CA ASN A 44 7.74 -4.19 -16.40
C ASN A 44 9.25 -3.96 -16.56
N GLY A 45 9.78 -2.86 -16.05
CA GLY A 45 11.23 -2.58 -16.10
C GLY A 45 12.06 -3.65 -15.39
N LEU A 46 11.66 -4.02 -14.17
CA LEU A 46 12.35 -5.04 -13.38
C LEU A 46 12.27 -6.43 -14.01
N GLN A 47 11.15 -6.78 -14.66
CA GLN A 47 10.99 -8.08 -15.34
C GLN A 47 12.03 -8.32 -16.45
N HIS A 48 12.56 -7.26 -17.06
CA HIS A 48 13.62 -7.40 -18.07
C HIS A 48 15.01 -7.58 -17.44
N PHE A 49 15.16 -7.25 -16.16
CA PHE A 49 16.44 -7.27 -15.44
C PHE A 49 16.62 -8.52 -14.58
N VAL A 50 15.53 -9.03 -14.00
CA VAL A 50 15.59 -10.20 -13.11
C VAL A 50 15.04 -11.46 -13.78
N SER A 51 15.66 -12.59 -13.47
CA SER A 51 15.22 -13.94 -13.87
C SER A 51 13.97 -14.41 -13.10
N LEU A 52 13.63 -13.74 -12.00
CA LEU A 52 12.54 -14.11 -11.08
C LEU A 52 11.20 -13.49 -11.51
N ASN A 53 10.11 -14.08 -11.04
CA ASN A 53 8.79 -13.49 -11.24
C ASN A 53 8.60 -12.28 -10.30
N VAL A 54 8.73 -11.07 -10.85
CA VAL A 54 8.60 -9.79 -10.13
C VAL A 54 7.18 -9.55 -9.59
N LYS A 55 6.17 -9.94 -10.36
CA LYS A 55 4.79 -9.51 -10.11
C LYS A 55 4.25 -9.95 -8.74
N PRO A 56 4.40 -11.22 -8.31
CA PRO A 56 3.99 -11.63 -6.97
C PRO A 56 4.68 -10.85 -5.83
N LYS A 57 5.95 -10.47 -6.01
CA LYS A 57 6.73 -9.75 -5.00
C LYS A 57 6.26 -8.30 -4.83
N LEU A 58 5.80 -7.66 -5.90
CA LEU A 58 5.28 -6.28 -5.87
C LEU A 58 3.75 -6.19 -5.75
N GLN A 59 3.03 -7.31 -5.76
CA GLN A 59 1.57 -7.34 -5.61
C GLN A 59 1.09 -6.72 -4.29
N ILE A 60 1.88 -6.84 -3.21
CA ILE A 60 1.58 -6.22 -1.92
C ILE A 60 1.46 -4.68 -2.02
N VAL A 61 2.26 -4.05 -2.90
CA VAL A 61 2.20 -2.61 -3.16
C VAL A 61 0.90 -2.26 -3.89
N GLU A 62 0.51 -3.08 -4.88
CA GLU A 62 -0.75 -2.91 -5.60
C GLU A 62 -1.95 -3.03 -4.65
N THR A 63 -1.93 -4.01 -3.74
CA THR A 63 -2.92 -4.19 -2.68
C THR A 63 -3.03 -2.94 -1.80
N PHE A 64 -1.89 -2.36 -1.39
CA PHE A 64 -1.88 -1.13 -0.60
C PHE A 64 -2.46 0.07 -1.35
N ILE A 65 -2.11 0.25 -2.64
CA ILE A 65 -2.67 1.33 -3.48
C ILE A 65 -4.19 1.18 -3.64
N LYS A 66 -4.67 -0.05 -3.85
CA LYS A 66 -6.11 -0.33 -3.95
C LYS A 66 -6.85 -0.02 -2.65
N ALA A 67 -6.19 -0.12 -1.50
CA ALA A 67 -6.80 0.17 -0.21
C ALA A 67 -7.31 1.62 -0.09
N TYR A 68 -6.71 2.59 -0.79
CA TYR A 68 -7.21 3.97 -0.84
C TYR A 68 -8.64 4.10 -1.39
N TYR A 69 -9.09 3.13 -2.19
CA TYR A 69 -10.41 3.14 -2.79
C TYR A 69 -11.48 2.50 -1.89
N LEU A 70 -11.08 1.84 -0.80
CA LEU A 70 -12.03 1.17 0.10
C LEU A 70 -13.05 2.16 0.68
N PRO A 71 -14.31 1.71 0.85
CA PRO A 71 -15.31 2.47 1.58
C PRO A 71 -14.99 2.45 3.08
N GLU A 72 -15.52 3.44 3.80
CA GLU A 72 -15.24 3.65 5.23
C GLU A 72 -15.47 2.41 6.10
N THR A 73 -16.47 1.61 5.78
CA THR A 73 -16.87 0.42 6.56
C THR A 73 -15.88 -0.75 6.47
N GLU A 74 -15.03 -0.78 5.44
CA GLU A 74 -14.22 -1.97 5.13
C GLU A 74 -12.82 -1.93 5.74
N TYR A 75 -12.33 -0.78 6.20
CA TYR A 75 -10.93 -0.65 6.63
C TYR A 75 -10.57 -1.54 7.82
N VAL A 76 -11.49 -1.75 8.77
CA VAL A 76 -11.24 -2.64 9.92
C VAL A 76 -11.12 -4.09 9.47
N HIS A 77 -11.99 -4.52 8.55
CA HIS A 77 -11.94 -5.88 8.00
C HIS A 77 -10.67 -6.07 7.16
N TRP A 78 -10.39 -5.12 6.28
CA TRP A 78 -9.21 -5.13 5.43
C TRP A 78 -7.91 -5.17 6.23
N ALA A 79 -7.78 -4.35 7.28
CA ALA A 79 -6.62 -4.36 8.16
C ALA A 79 -6.36 -5.73 8.81
N ARG A 80 -7.43 -6.45 9.17
CA ARG A 80 -7.32 -7.81 9.75
C ARG A 80 -6.99 -8.86 8.71
N ALA A 81 -7.45 -8.68 7.47
CA ALA A 81 -7.15 -9.57 6.36
C ALA A 81 -5.73 -9.41 5.81
N HIS A 82 -5.06 -8.30 6.14
CA HIS A 82 -3.72 -7.96 5.65
C HIS A 82 -2.71 -7.74 6.80
N PRO A 83 -2.35 -8.80 7.56
CA PRO A 83 -1.39 -8.71 8.67
C PRO A 83 0.05 -8.38 8.23
N GLU A 84 0.33 -8.44 6.94
CA GLU A 84 1.62 -8.05 6.35
C GLU A 84 1.90 -6.55 6.44
N PHE A 85 0.88 -5.70 6.62
CA PHE A 85 1.07 -4.26 6.81
C PHE A 85 1.24 -3.91 8.28
N SER A 86 2.21 -3.05 8.57
CA SER A 86 2.41 -2.59 9.94
C SER A 86 1.26 -1.69 10.41
N LYS A 87 1.05 -1.64 11.73
CA LYS A 87 0.06 -0.74 12.35
C LYS A 87 0.23 0.70 11.87
N ASN A 88 1.47 1.19 11.81
CA ASN A 88 1.76 2.56 11.36
C ASN A 88 1.34 2.81 9.92
N GLN A 89 1.54 1.83 9.03
CA GLN A 89 1.16 1.94 7.62
C GLN A 89 -0.36 2.02 7.46
N ILE A 90 -1.09 1.17 8.20
CA ILE A 90 -2.57 1.14 8.20
C ILE A 90 -3.13 2.44 8.81
N VAL A 91 -2.55 2.91 9.92
CA VAL A 91 -2.94 4.17 10.56
C VAL A 91 -2.69 5.36 9.62
N GLY A 92 -1.57 5.39 8.89
CA GLY A 92 -1.26 6.41 7.89
C GLY A 92 -2.30 6.45 6.77
N LEU A 93 -2.60 5.27 6.20
CA LEU A 93 -3.65 5.09 5.19
C LEU A 93 -5.01 5.61 5.67
N ILE A 94 -5.48 5.16 6.83
CA ILE A 94 -6.79 5.54 7.39
C ILE A 94 -6.87 7.03 7.66
N ASN A 95 -5.82 7.64 8.22
CA ASN A 95 -5.81 9.07 8.47
C ASN A 95 -5.91 9.88 7.18
N LEU A 96 -5.20 9.45 6.12
CA LEU A 96 -5.25 10.12 4.83
C LEU A 96 -6.63 10.01 4.19
N VAL A 97 -7.19 8.80 4.07
CA VAL A 97 -8.50 8.59 3.45
C VAL A 97 -9.63 9.25 4.24
N ALA A 98 -9.56 9.24 5.58
CA ALA A 98 -10.52 9.93 6.42
C ALA A 98 -10.50 11.45 6.19
N SER A 99 -9.31 12.03 6.02
CA SER A 99 -9.17 13.45 5.70
C SER A 99 -9.71 13.78 4.31
N MET A 100 -9.42 12.95 3.31
CA MET A 100 -9.79 13.21 1.91
C MET A 100 -11.28 12.99 1.65
N LYS A 101 -11.85 11.93 2.23
CA LYS A 101 -13.26 11.56 2.08
C LYS A 101 -14.16 12.23 3.13
N GLY A 102 -13.61 13.10 3.98
CA GLY A 102 -14.39 13.89 4.94
C GLY A 102 -15.09 13.06 6.02
N TRP A 103 -14.44 12.00 6.52
CA TRP A 103 -15.01 11.15 7.56
C TRP A 103 -15.30 11.95 8.84
N LYS A 104 -16.35 11.54 9.56
CA LYS A 104 -16.61 12.07 10.91
C LYS A 104 -15.47 11.67 11.85
N ARG A 105 -15.04 12.61 12.70
CA ARG A 105 -13.98 12.36 13.70
C ARG A 105 -14.23 11.09 14.52
N LYS A 106 -15.47 10.87 14.96
CA LYS A 106 -15.88 9.69 15.73
C LYS A 106 -15.63 8.39 14.97
N ALA A 107 -16.08 8.31 13.71
CA ALA A 107 -15.93 7.11 12.89
C ALA A 107 -14.45 6.78 12.62
N ARG A 108 -13.63 7.80 12.35
CA ARG A 108 -12.17 7.62 12.23
C ARG A 108 -11.55 7.04 13.51
N LEU A 109 -11.89 7.60 14.68
CA LEU A 109 -11.33 7.11 15.95
C LEU A 109 -11.77 5.68 16.25
N GLU A 110 -13.05 5.36 16.04
CA GLU A 110 -13.56 3.99 16.21
C GLU A 110 -12.87 2.99 15.27
N ALA A 111 -12.57 3.39 14.03
CA ALA A 111 -11.84 2.54 13.10
C ALA A 111 -10.41 2.28 13.59
N LEU A 112 -9.71 3.32 14.07
CA LEU A 112 -8.35 3.20 14.59
C LEU A 112 -8.28 2.36 15.88
N GLU A 113 -9.24 2.52 16.81
CA GLU A 113 -9.35 1.72 18.04
C GLU A 113 -9.55 0.23 17.74
N LYS A 114 -10.30 -0.12 16.68
CA LYS A 114 -10.59 -1.51 16.31
C LYS A 114 -9.44 -2.25 15.61
N ILE A 115 -8.39 -1.49 15.24
CA ILE A 115 -7.15 -1.97 14.62
C ILE A 115 -6.04 -2.09 15.67
N GLU A 116 -6.27 -1.60 16.90
CA GLU A 116 -5.37 -1.83 18.03
C GLU A 116 -5.34 -3.27 18.54
#